data_AF-A0A2V6CFI1-F1
#
_entry.id   AF-A0A2V6CFI1-F1
#
_cell.length_a   1.000
_cell.length_b   1.000
_cell.length_c   1.000
_cell.angle_alpha   90.00
_cell.angle_beta   90.00
_cell.angle_gamma   90.00
#
_symmetry.space_group_name_H-M   'P 1'
#
loop_
_entity.id
_entity.type
_entity.pdbx_description
1 polymer ?
#
loop_
_entity_poly.entity_id
_entity_poly.type
_entity_poly.pdbx_seq_one_letter_code
_entity_poly.pdbx_strand_id
1 'polypeptide(L)'
;MGNRELLITAGVIAIVGLLLSNAVNLLAEYARTRYANSFAHWLRVRLLRRMASQPYSYFLQRNSGDLLRKIMGDVSNYTSSVLLPLLDSIARALTAALLLATLFLVQPVIALFAALGLGTYYFTIFRLLSRKRQEISQGLRTAFGGSFCDAQQMLGGIKPIKVHRAEEHFLSRFAGHSAVVAQ
;
A
#
# COMPACT_ATOMS: atom_id res chain seq x y z
N MET A 1 -3.72 -38.85 -38.95
CA MET A 1 -3.77 -37.39 -38.68
C MET A 1 -2.94 -37.15 -37.44
N GLY A 2 -1.77 -36.54 -37.62
CA GLY A 2 -0.55 -36.85 -36.87
C GLY A 2 -0.39 -36.11 -35.55
N ASN A 3 0.32 -36.74 -34.60
CA ASN A 3 0.70 -36.20 -33.29
C ASN A 3 1.28 -34.77 -33.35
N ARG A 4 1.86 -34.38 -34.49
CA ARG A 4 2.42 -33.05 -34.72
C ARG A 4 1.34 -31.95 -34.83
N GLU A 5 0.18 -32.25 -35.42
CA GLU A 5 -0.94 -31.31 -35.47
C GLU A 5 -1.58 -31.15 -34.09
N LEU A 6 -1.75 -32.23 -33.34
CA LEU A 6 -2.25 -32.18 -31.95
C LEU A 6 -1.35 -31.33 -31.04
N LEU A 7 -0.02 -31.47 -31.18
CA LEU A 7 0.95 -30.66 -30.44
C LEU A 7 0.88 -29.17 -30.83
N ILE A 8 0.73 -28.86 -32.12
CA ILE A 8 0.63 -27.47 -32.60
C ILE A 8 -0.71 -26.86 -32.14
N THR A 9 -1.83 -27.56 -32.29
CA THR A 9 -3.15 -27.08 -31.84
C THR A 9 -3.18 -26.88 -30.33
N ALA A 10 -2.64 -27.83 -29.54
CA ALA A 10 -2.52 -27.67 -28.09
C ALA A 10 -1.62 -26.49 -27.71
N GLY A 11 -0.50 -26.31 -28.42
CA GLY A 11 0.41 -25.17 -28.23
C GLY A 11 -0.26 -23.83 -28.51
N VAL A 12 -1.01 -23.72 -29.61
CA VAL A 12 -1.76 -22.50 -29.96
C VAL A 12 -2.85 -22.22 -28.92
N ILE A 13 -3.61 -23.23 -28.50
CA ILE A 13 -4.63 -23.07 -27.45
C ILE A 13 -3.99 -22.58 -26.14
N ALA A 14 -2.85 -23.15 -25.74
CA ALA A 14 -2.13 -22.74 -24.55
C ALA A 14 -1.65 -21.28 -24.64
N ILE A 15 -1.07 -20.86 -25.78
CA ILE A 15 -0.62 -19.48 -26.00
C ILE A 15 -1.80 -18.51 -25.96
N VAL A 16 -2.88 -18.82 -26.67
CA VAL A 16 -4.09 -17.98 -26.67
C VAL A 16 -4.70 -17.88 -25.26
N GLY A 17 -4.75 -18.99 -24.53
CA GLY A 17 -5.22 -19.02 -23.14
C GLY A 17 -4.35 -18.18 -22.22
N LEU A 18 -3.03 -18.25 -22.36
CA LEU A 18 -2.08 -17.42 -21.61
C LEU A 18 -2.25 -15.93 -21.92
N LEU A 19 -2.40 -15.57 -23.20
CA LEU A 19 -2.64 -14.18 -23.61
C LEU A 19 -3.95 -13.65 -23.04
N LEU A 20 -5.03 -14.44 -23.11
CA LEU A 20 -6.33 -14.06 -22.56
C LEU A 20 -6.26 -13.88 -21.04
N SER A 21 -5.59 -14.80 -20.34
CA SER A 21 -5.39 -14.71 -18.89
C SER A 21 -4.58 -13.48 -18.50
N ASN A 22 -3.52 -13.14 -19.25
CA ASN A 22 -2.75 -11.92 -19.02
C ASN A 22 -3.59 -10.65 -19.28
N ALA A 23 -4.40 -10.64 -20.35
CA ALA A 23 -5.29 -9.53 -20.66
C ALA A 23 -6.33 -9.30 -19.54
N VAL A 24 -6.93 -10.38 -19.01
CA VAL A 24 -7.86 -10.30 -17.88
C VAL A 24 -7.15 -9.79 -16.62
N ASN A 25 -5.93 -10.25 -16.34
CA ASN A 25 -5.15 -9.77 -15.20
C ASN A 25 -4.83 -8.28 -15.31
N LEU A 26 -4.44 -7.80 -16.50
CA LEU A 26 -4.21 -6.38 -16.78
C LEU A 26 -5.48 -5.54 -16.55
N LEU A 27 -6.63 -6.00 -17.06
CA LEU A 27 -7.91 -5.31 -16.86
C LEU A 27 -8.32 -5.30 -15.38
N ALA A 28 -8.14 -6.41 -14.68
CA ALA A 28 -8.43 -6.50 -13.25
C ALA A 28 -7.55 -5.54 -12.44
N GLU A 29 -6.27 -5.43 -12.78
CA GLU A 29 -5.34 -4.49 -12.13
C GLU A 29 -5.71 -3.03 -12.40
N TYR A 30 -6.06 -2.72 -13.65
CA TYR A 30 -6.55 -1.39 -14.01
C TYR A 30 -7.84 -1.02 -13.26
N ALA A 31 -8.80 -1.96 -13.17
CA ALA A 31 -10.02 -1.75 -12.41
C ALA A 31 -9.71 -1.52 -10.92
N ARG A 32 -8.88 -2.37 -10.29
CA ARG A 32 -8.48 -2.25 -8.88
C ARG A 32 -7.87 -0.89 -8.57
N THR A 33 -6.88 -0.48 -9.36
CA THR A 33 -6.20 0.81 -9.19
C THR A 33 -7.17 1.99 -9.38
N ARG A 34 -8.08 1.91 -10.36
CA ARG A 34 -9.12 2.92 -10.57
C ARG A 34 -10.08 3.02 -9.39
N TYR A 35 -10.55 1.88 -8.85
CA TYR A 35 -11.42 1.85 -7.68
C TYR A 35 -10.75 2.44 -6.45
N ALA A 36 -9.50 2.07 -6.19
CA ALA A 36 -8.73 2.60 -5.08
C ALA A 36 -8.59 4.13 -5.14
N ASN A 37 -8.25 4.66 -6.32
CA ASN A 37 -8.11 6.11 -6.52
C ASN A 37 -9.43 6.86 -6.34
N SER A 38 -10.54 6.31 -6.86
CA SER A 38 -11.88 6.89 -6.67
C SER A 38 -12.29 6.90 -5.19
N PHE A 39 -12.01 5.81 -4.45
CA PHE A 39 -12.29 5.76 -3.02
C PHE A 39 -11.43 6.76 -2.23
N ALA A 40 -10.13 6.87 -2.58
CA ALA A 40 -9.24 7.86 -1.98
C ALA A 40 -9.77 9.28 -2.18
N HIS A 41 -10.24 9.60 -3.39
CA HIS A 41 -10.85 10.90 -3.69
C HIS A 41 -12.09 11.16 -2.81
N TRP A 42 -13.01 10.20 -2.73
CA TRP A 42 -14.20 10.32 -1.89
C TRP A 42 -13.85 10.56 -0.41
N LEU A 43 -12.88 9.82 0.11
CA LEU A 43 -12.44 9.93 1.50
C LEU A 43 -11.80 11.30 1.80
N ARG A 44 -10.97 11.82 0.89
CA ARG A 44 -10.38 13.17 0.98
C ARG A 44 -11.46 14.25 1.06
N VAL A 45 -12.45 14.19 0.17
CA VAL A 45 -13.56 15.16 0.12
C VAL A 45 -14.43 15.07 1.38
N ARG A 46 -14.73 13.85 1.85
CA ARG A 46 -15.49 13.60 3.10
C ARG A 46 -14.80 14.22 4.31
N LEU A 47 -13.49 14.01 4.44
CA LEU A 47 -12.69 14.54 5.55
C LEU A 47 -12.58 16.06 5.51
N LEU A 48 -12.29 16.63 4.34
CA LEU A 48 -12.24 18.08 4.17
C LEU A 48 -13.57 18.74 4.53
N ARG A 49 -14.71 18.15 4.12
CA ARG A 49 -16.04 18.65 4.45
C ARG A 49 -16.32 18.61 5.97
N ARG A 50 -15.88 17.56 6.66
CA ARG A 50 -15.99 17.46 8.13
C ARG A 50 -15.08 18.43 8.86
N MET A 51 -13.91 18.73 8.32
CA MET A 51 -13.00 19.72 8.90
C MET A 51 -13.55 21.13 8.73
N ALA A 52 -14.10 21.45 7.55
CA ALA A 52 -14.70 22.76 7.28
C ALA A 52 -15.89 23.08 8.20
N SER A 53 -16.58 22.07 8.75
CA SER A 53 -17.67 22.25 9.70
C SER A 53 -17.23 22.35 11.17
N GLN A 54 -15.93 22.30 11.47
CA GLN A 54 -15.43 22.42 12.85
C GLN A 54 -15.40 23.88 13.33
N PRO A 55 -15.58 24.14 14.64
CA PRO A 55 -15.52 25.48 15.19
C PRO A 55 -14.12 26.09 15.04
N TYR A 56 -14.05 27.42 14.97
CA TYR A 56 -12.80 28.16 14.77
C TYR A 56 -11.72 27.84 15.82
N SER A 57 -12.13 27.52 17.05
CA SER A 57 -11.24 27.06 18.14
C SER A 57 -10.41 25.83 17.79
N TYR A 58 -10.92 24.94 16.92
CA TYR A 58 -10.22 23.76 16.44
C TYR A 58 -9.02 24.10 15.55
N PHE A 59 -9.10 25.20 14.79
CA PHE A 59 -8.02 25.68 13.92
C PHE A 59 -6.98 26.49 14.69
N LEU A 60 -7.35 27.12 15.80
CA LEU A 60 -6.41 27.86 16.67
C LEU A 60 -5.43 26.94 17.41
N GLN A 61 -5.81 25.69 17.68
CA GLN A 61 -4.98 24.73 18.42
C GLN A 61 -4.11 23.84 17.52
N ARG A 62 -4.27 23.90 16.19
CA ARG A 62 -3.58 22.97 15.27
C ARG A 62 -2.97 23.69 14.08
N ASN A 63 -1.77 23.26 13.72
CA ASN A 63 -1.09 23.77 12.53
C ASN A 63 -1.87 23.41 11.26
N SER A 64 -2.15 24.40 10.42
CA SER A 64 -2.87 24.24 9.15
C SER A 64 -2.27 23.17 8.24
N GLY A 65 -0.96 22.98 8.24
CA GLY A 65 -0.37 21.95 7.42
C GLY A 65 -0.24 20.57 8.08
N ASP A 66 -0.39 20.44 9.40
CA ASP A 66 -0.69 19.12 10.00
C ASP A 66 -2.08 18.62 9.55
N LEU A 67 -3.04 19.54 9.41
CA LEU A 67 -4.36 19.24 8.87
C LEU A 67 -4.27 18.85 7.38
N LEU A 68 -3.48 19.57 6.59
CA LEU A 68 -3.24 19.25 5.17
C LEU A 68 -2.53 17.89 5.01
N ARG A 69 -1.53 17.61 5.85
CA ARG A 69 -0.82 16.32 5.89
C ARG A 69 -1.76 15.16 6.20
N LYS A 70 -2.72 15.35 7.12
CA LYS A 70 -3.76 14.34 7.39
C LYS A 70 -4.66 14.08 6.19
N ILE A 71 -5.08 15.12 5.47
CA ILE A 71 -5.99 14.95 4.33
C ILE A 71 -5.27 14.35 3.12
N MET A 72 -4.09 14.85 2.76
CA MET A 72 -3.40 14.42 1.54
C MET A 72 -2.51 13.20 1.80
N GLY A 73 -1.67 13.27 2.84
CA GLY A 73 -0.69 12.23 3.16
C GLY A 73 -1.33 11.00 3.78
N ASP A 74 -2.02 11.14 4.92
CA ASP A 74 -2.54 9.97 5.64
C ASP A 74 -3.63 9.24 4.84
N VAL A 75 -4.51 9.96 4.13
CA VAL A 75 -5.53 9.33 3.27
C VAL A 75 -4.87 8.57 2.11
N SER A 76 -3.88 9.17 1.44
CA SER A 76 -3.18 8.49 0.35
C SER A 76 -2.45 7.24 0.86
N ASN A 77 -1.74 7.36 1.99
CA ASN A 77 -1.06 6.24 2.62
C ASN A 77 -2.03 5.15 3.05
N TYR A 78 -3.20 5.50 3.57
CA TYR A 78 -4.23 4.53 3.92
C TYR A 78 -4.78 3.80 2.68
N THR A 79 -5.11 4.52 1.61
CA THR A 79 -5.60 3.89 0.39
C THR A 79 -4.54 2.99 -0.25
N SER A 80 -3.30 3.45 -0.36
CA SER A 80 -2.21 2.69 -0.99
C SER A 80 -1.69 1.55 -0.13
N SER A 81 -1.58 1.74 1.19
CA SER A 81 -0.95 0.75 2.08
C SER A 81 -1.93 -0.19 2.76
N VAL A 82 -3.24 0.14 2.77
CA VAL A 82 -4.25 -0.66 3.48
C VAL A 82 -5.33 -1.11 2.52
N LEU A 83 -6.00 -0.19 1.82
CA LEU A 83 -7.17 -0.53 1.00
C LEU A 83 -6.81 -1.39 -0.23
N LEU A 84 -5.80 -0.95 -1.00
CA LEU A 84 -5.29 -1.70 -2.16
C LEU A 84 -4.84 -3.12 -1.79
N PRO A 85 -3.93 -3.30 -0.82
CA PRO A 85 -3.49 -4.64 -0.44
C PRO A 85 -4.58 -5.49 0.22
N LEU A 86 -5.58 -4.91 0.90
CA LEU A 86 -6.75 -5.66 1.39
C LEU A 86 -7.58 -6.24 0.25
N LEU A 87 -7.92 -5.40 -0.73
CA LEU A 87 -8.67 -5.83 -1.92
C LEU A 87 -7.89 -6.89 -2.71
N ASP A 88 -6.57 -6.71 -2.86
CA ASP A 88 -5.71 -7.69 -3.53
C ASP A 88 -5.61 -9.00 -2.72
N SER A 89 -5.50 -8.92 -1.39
CA SER A 89 -5.45 -10.11 -0.52
C SER A 89 -6.73 -10.95 -0.62
N ILE A 90 -7.90 -10.32 -0.66
CA ILE A 90 -9.19 -11.03 -0.82
C ILE A 90 -9.24 -11.70 -2.19
N ALA A 91 -8.87 -10.99 -3.26
CA ALA A 91 -8.86 -11.55 -4.60
C ALA A 91 -7.90 -12.75 -4.71
N ARG A 92 -6.68 -12.62 -4.20
CA ARG A 92 -5.69 -13.70 -4.19
C ARG A 92 -6.11 -14.88 -3.31
N ALA A 93 -6.73 -14.62 -2.15
CA ALA A 93 -7.26 -15.67 -1.29
C ALA A 93 -8.36 -16.47 -2.00
N LEU A 94 -9.24 -15.79 -2.74
CA LEU A 94 -10.26 -16.46 -3.55
C LEU A 94 -9.65 -17.30 -4.67
N THR A 95 -8.65 -16.77 -5.40
CA THR A 95 -7.94 -17.53 -6.43
C THR A 95 -7.22 -18.75 -5.86
N ALA A 96 -6.54 -18.59 -4.72
CA ALA A 96 -5.88 -19.68 -4.03
C ALA A 96 -6.88 -20.75 -3.58
N ALA A 97 -8.03 -20.34 -3.03
CA ALA A 97 -9.11 -21.26 -2.67
C ALA A 97 -9.65 -22.04 -3.88
N LEU A 98 -9.84 -21.35 -5.02
CA LEU A 98 -10.28 -22.00 -6.26
C LEU A 98 -9.25 -23.03 -6.77
N LEU A 99 -7.96 -22.67 -6.74
CA LEU A 99 -6.86 -23.57 -7.12
C LEU A 99 -6.75 -24.77 -6.18
N LEU A 100 -6.91 -24.56 -4.88
CA LEU A 100 -6.93 -25.66 -3.91
C LEU A 100 -8.15 -26.57 -4.15
N ALA A 101 -9.33 -26.00 -4.43
CA ALA A 101 -10.53 -26.77 -4.72
C ALA A 101 -10.38 -27.61 -6.00
N THR A 102 -9.84 -27.05 -7.08
CA THR A 102 -9.57 -27.81 -8.31
C THR A 102 -8.51 -28.88 -8.10
N LEU A 103 -7.46 -28.58 -7.33
CA LEU A 103 -6.42 -29.57 -7.01
C LEU A 103 -6.98 -30.73 -6.18
N PHE A 104 -7.89 -30.44 -5.24
CA PHE A 104 -8.56 -31.45 -4.43
C PHE A 104 -9.46 -32.37 -5.26
N LEU A 105 -10.12 -31.82 -6.28
CA LEU A 105 -10.94 -32.60 -7.23
C LEU A 105 -10.10 -33.52 -8.12
N VAL A 106 -8.90 -33.11 -8.50
CA VAL A 106 -8.01 -33.93 -9.36
C VAL A 106 -7.31 -35.01 -8.53
N GLN A 107 -6.57 -34.62 -7.49
CA GLN A 107 -5.80 -35.54 -6.65
C GLN A 107 -5.69 -35.05 -5.19
N PRO A 108 -6.46 -35.63 -4.25
CA PRO A 108 -6.53 -35.15 -2.87
C PRO A 108 -5.23 -35.35 -2.06
N VAL A 109 -4.42 -36.35 -2.39
CA VAL A 109 -3.14 -36.62 -1.71
C VAL A 109 -2.12 -35.51 -1.98
N ILE A 110 -1.96 -35.11 -3.25
CA ILE A 110 -1.06 -34.02 -3.62
C ILE A 110 -1.55 -32.69 -3.03
N ALA A 111 -2.87 -32.46 -3.02
CA ALA A 111 -3.46 -31.28 -2.42
C ALA A 111 -3.14 -31.16 -0.92
N LEU A 112 -3.18 -32.27 -0.17
CA LEU A 112 -2.90 -32.27 1.28
C LEU A 112 -1.43 -31.91 1.57
N PHE A 113 -0.49 -32.53 0.85
CA PHE A 113 0.95 -32.23 1.00
C PHE A 113 1.28 -30.80 0.57
N ALA A 114 0.69 -30.32 -0.53
CA ALA A 114 0.89 -28.95 -1.00
C ALA A 114 0.32 -27.93 0.00
N ALA A 115 -0.89 -28.16 0.53
CA ALA A 115 -1.52 -27.29 1.51
C ALA A 115 -0.71 -27.24 2.82
N LEU A 116 -0.24 -28.39 3.31
CA LEU A 116 0.58 -28.45 4.51
C LEU A 116 1.95 -27.79 4.31
N GLY A 117 2.65 -28.11 3.22
CA GLY A 117 3.98 -27.59 2.92
C GLY A 117 3.97 -26.07 2.70
N LEU A 118 3.08 -25.57 1.84
CA LEU A 118 2.94 -24.14 1.60
C LEU A 118 2.39 -23.42 2.83
N GLY A 119 1.43 -24.02 3.54
CA GLY A 119 0.82 -23.44 4.73
C GLY A 119 1.84 -23.24 5.86
N THR A 120 2.63 -24.28 6.18
CA THR A 120 3.68 -24.17 7.21
C THR A 120 4.79 -23.22 6.80
N TYR A 121 5.22 -23.23 5.54
CA TYR A 121 6.22 -22.30 5.02
C TYR A 121 5.76 -20.85 5.14
N TYR A 122 4.56 -20.53 4.65
CA TYR A 122 3.99 -19.19 4.75
C TYR A 122 3.78 -18.77 6.21
N PHE A 123 3.27 -19.66 7.06
CA PHE A 123 3.05 -19.37 8.47
C PHE A 123 4.37 -19.04 9.20
N THR A 124 5.42 -19.81 8.92
CA THR A 124 6.74 -19.61 9.52
C THR A 124 7.35 -18.27 9.10
N ILE A 125 7.33 -17.96 7.80
CA ILE A 125 7.80 -16.68 7.28
C ILE A 125 6.97 -15.53 7.86
N PHE A 126 5.64 -15.66 7.83
CA PHE A 126 4.75 -14.61 8.30
C PHE A 126 5.02 -14.27 9.77
N ARG A 127 5.20 -15.28 10.64
CA ARG A 127 5.50 -15.08 12.05
C ARG A 127 6.85 -14.39 12.28
N LEU A 128 7.88 -14.77 11.53
CA LEU A 128 9.23 -14.19 11.63
C LEU A 128 9.26 -12.74 11.12
N LEU A 129 8.61 -12.47 9.99
CA LEU A 129 8.66 -11.17 9.32
C LEU A 129 7.69 -10.14 9.93
N SER A 130 6.56 -10.58 10.49
CA SER A 130 5.55 -9.66 11.05
C SER A 130 6.06 -8.89 12.26
N ARG A 131 6.90 -9.50 13.11
CA ARG A 131 7.51 -8.82 14.27
C ARG A 131 8.43 -7.68 13.83
N LYS A 132 9.36 -7.94 12.92
CA LYS A 132 10.27 -6.92 12.39
C LYS A 132 9.55 -5.81 11.62
N ARG A 133 8.49 -6.13 10.87
CA ARG A 133 7.76 -5.14 10.05
C ARG A 133 6.98 -4.12 10.87
N GLN A 134 6.42 -4.48 12.02
CA GLN A 134 5.61 -3.56 12.82
C GLN A 134 6.46 -2.49 13.50
N GLU A 135 7.64 -2.83 14.02
CA GLU A 135 8.55 -1.88 14.66
C GLU A 135 9.11 -0.86 13.65
N ILE A 136 9.58 -1.33 12.49
CA ILE A 136 10.14 -0.48 11.44
C ILE A 136 9.08 0.49 10.87
N SER A 137 7.85 0.01 10.67
CA SER A 137 6.78 0.82 10.07
C SER A 137 6.32 1.98 10.99
N GLN A 138 6.34 1.78 12.31
CA GLN A 138 6.02 2.85 13.28
C GLN A 138 7.15 3.90 13.36
N GLY A 139 8.40 3.46 13.33
CA GLY A 139 9.58 4.34 13.29
C GLY A 139 9.60 5.21 12.03
N LEU A 140 9.36 4.62 10.85
CA LEU A 140 9.30 5.38 9.60
C LEU A 140 8.15 6.40 9.60
N ARG A 141 6.96 6.04 10.08
CA ARG A 141 5.80 6.97 10.08
C ARG A 141 6.02 8.19 10.96
N THR A 142 6.66 8.01 12.10
CA THR A 142 6.97 9.10 13.05
C THR A 142 8.10 9.98 12.52
N ALA A 143 9.16 9.38 11.99
CA ALA A 143 10.28 10.10 11.36
C ALA A 143 9.82 10.96 10.17
N PHE A 144 9.07 10.37 9.22
CA PHE A 144 8.49 11.12 8.09
C PHE A 144 7.56 12.25 8.55
N GLY A 145 6.90 12.09 9.70
CA GLY A 145 6.02 13.13 10.23
C GLY A 145 6.73 14.30 10.84
N GLY A 146 7.80 14.05 11.59
CA GLY A 146 8.67 15.11 12.08
C GLY A 146 9.35 15.86 10.94
N SER A 147 9.91 15.15 9.94
CA SER A 147 10.54 15.81 8.78
C SER A 147 9.56 16.73 8.04
N PHE A 148 8.31 16.29 7.85
CA PHE A 148 7.31 17.10 7.16
C PHE A 148 6.88 18.32 7.98
N CYS A 149 6.68 18.15 9.30
CA CYS A 149 6.33 19.24 10.20
C CYS A 149 7.43 20.30 10.25
N ASP A 150 8.69 19.88 10.41
CA ASP A 150 9.87 20.75 10.51
C ASP A 150 10.11 21.53 9.22
N ALA A 151 10.02 20.86 8.06
CA ALA A 151 10.13 21.50 6.76
C ALA A 151 9.03 22.56 6.57
N GLN A 152 7.80 22.23 6.95
CA GLN A 152 6.67 23.15 6.81
C GLN A 152 6.78 24.34 7.77
N GLN A 153 7.29 24.14 8.98
CA GLN A 153 7.51 25.21 9.96
C GLN A 153 8.65 26.14 9.53
N MET A 154 9.72 25.58 8.95
CA MET A 154 10.83 26.34 8.39
C MET A 154 10.39 27.19 7.18
N LEU A 155 9.64 26.61 6.25
CA LEU A 155 9.17 27.31 5.05
C LEU A 155 8.06 28.32 5.36
N GLY A 156 7.15 28.01 6.28
CA GLY A 156 6.11 28.94 6.73
C GLY A 156 6.64 30.09 7.59
N GLY A 157 7.75 29.87 8.31
CA GLY A 157 8.42 30.83 9.18
C GLY A 157 9.71 31.43 8.59
N ILE A 158 9.93 31.36 7.27
CA ILE A 158 11.23 31.67 6.67
C ILE A 158 11.73 33.10 6.97
N LYS A 159 10.82 34.07 7.08
CA LYS A 159 11.14 35.48 7.38
C LYS A 159 11.77 35.65 8.77
N PRO A 160 11.11 35.29 9.89
CA PRO A 160 11.72 35.38 11.21
C PRO A 160 12.95 34.47 11.37
N ILE A 161 12.97 33.29 10.73
CA ILE A 161 14.12 32.38 10.81
C ILE A 161 15.38 32.99 10.17
N LYS A 162 15.23 33.67 9.04
CA LYS A 162 16.32 34.42 8.37
C LYS A 162 16.81 35.61 9.21
N VAL A 163 15.89 36.31 9.88
CA VAL A 163 16.23 37.44 10.76
C VAL A 163 17.02 36.97 11.99
N HIS A 164 16.66 35.83 12.57
CA HIS A 164 17.34 35.27 13.74
C HIS A 164 18.54 34.37 13.41
N ARG A 165 18.88 34.18 12.12
CA ARG A 165 19.95 33.25 11.66
C ARG A 165 19.84 31.85 12.27
N ALA A 166 18.62 31.37 12.47
CA ALA A 166 18.34 30.09 13.12
C ALA A 166 18.24 28.92 12.11
N GLU A 167 18.77 29.07 10.89
CA GLU A 167 18.57 28.09 9.81
C GLU A 167 19.20 26.73 10.13
N GLU A 168 20.41 26.72 10.71
CA GLU A 168 21.10 25.48 11.08
C GLU A 168 20.33 24.66 12.12
N HIS A 169 19.57 25.31 12.99
CA HIS A 169 18.76 24.60 13.98
C HIS A 169 17.62 23.81 13.33
N PHE A 170 16.94 24.38 12.33
CA PHE A 170 15.89 23.68 11.59
C PHE A 170 16.45 22.65 10.62
N LEU A 171 17.58 22.94 9.98
CA LEU A 171 18.28 22.01 9.08
C LEU A 171 18.80 20.77 9.83
N SER A 172 19.36 20.94 11.03
CA SER A 172 19.84 19.81 11.84
C SER A 172 18.70 18.92 12.34
N ARG A 173 17.56 19.50 12.74
CA ARG A 173 16.34 18.74 13.05
C ARG A 173 15.83 17.94 11.85
N PHE A 174 15.67 18.59 10.70
CA PHE A 174 15.25 17.92 9.48
C PHE A 174 16.21 16.78 9.09
N ALA A 175 17.52 17.00 9.19
CA ALA A 175 18.53 15.98 8.90
C ALA A 175 18.42 14.78 9.84
N GLY A 176 18.18 14.99 11.14
CA GLY A 176 17.96 13.91 12.11
C GLY A 176 16.74 13.04 11.77
N HIS A 177 15.62 13.66 11.44
CA HIS A 177 14.42 12.92 11.03
C HIS A 177 14.57 12.26 9.66
N SER A 178 15.28 12.89 8.72
CA SER A 178 15.55 12.34 7.38
C SER A 178 16.52 11.15 7.42
N ALA A 179 17.46 11.12 8.35
CA ALA A 179 18.41 10.01 8.49
C ALA A 179 17.69 8.69 8.89
N VAL A 180 16.65 8.79 9.72
CA VAL A 180 15.83 7.63 10.13
C VAL A 180 14.95 7.12 8.98
N VAL A 181 14.60 7.98 8.03
CA VAL A 181 13.85 7.61 6.82
C VAL A 181 14.75 6.96 5.75
N ALA A 182 16.05 7.26 5.76
CA ALA A 182 17.02 6.73 4.81
C ALA A 182 17.52 5.31 5.16
N GLN A 183 17.23 4.81 6.37
CA GLN A 183 17.56 3.45 6.82
C GLN A 183 16.43 2.46 6.52
#